data_AF-A0A661T924-F1
#
_entry.id   AF-A0A661T924-F1
#
_cell.length_a   1.000
_cell.length_b   1.000
_cell.length_c   1.000
_cell.angle_alpha   90.00
_cell.angle_beta   90.00
_cell.angle_gamma   90.00
#
_symmetry.space_group_name_H-M   'P 1'
#
loop_
_entity.id
_entity.type
_entity.pdbx_description
1 polymer ?
#
loop_
_entity_poly.entity_id
_entity_poly.type
_entity_poly.pdbx_seq_one_letter_code
_entity_poly.pdbx_strand_id
1 'polypeptide(L)'
;GMPLPVIKNRLLFKTLANNFFIPDDYKKVMVLKPGVQGQSKIVGEVNLPGTHSHVFEYLRSNSYIPWGHYAANMAHDSVRYRIEDLSAADMKGMRHLYYQRTFVRLACELGLNVPSAHRMLTGDELEKIRVAIRNRLALNRKTGLKFNATLWGWNFGFDYSPSRYRLHASHQQIHQQFALVPADVPTGSGYTDCGQDLPSFACGDLVSKFIREYRKETGADFFDAYTRAIFTNCRMDGNNSRESSLIVFRDKNVILFVPKAQTSQWELQLMPLASVGNIIEADTGIRNSLDTGLLTAIKALGALGAQMITVIEYSKRFDDDKNGQRLLYSFLPRLPLSPGAFSEAQLRWINGHYPEDFAAACRARLKKPENTNL
;
A
#
# COMPACT_ATOMS: atom_id res chain seq x y z
N GLY A 1 -16.58 -4.95 39.20
CA GLY A 1 -15.75 -5.07 37.98
C GLY A 1 -14.42 -4.41 38.22
N MET A 2 -13.32 -4.93 37.67
CA MET A 2 -12.02 -4.25 37.76
C MET A 2 -12.10 -2.91 37.02
N PRO A 3 -11.67 -1.79 37.63
CA PRO A 3 -11.65 -0.50 36.95
C PRO A 3 -10.74 -0.57 35.73
N LEU A 4 -11.26 -0.21 34.56
CA LEU A 4 -10.46 -0.09 33.34
C LEU A 4 -9.77 1.28 33.32
N PRO A 5 -8.47 1.36 33.02
CA PRO A 5 -7.81 2.65 32.81
C PRO A 5 -8.44 3.33 31.58
N VAL A 6 -9.04 4.50 31.77
CA VAL A 6 -9.67 5.28 30.68
C VAL A 6 -9.00 6.64 30.57
N ILE A 7 -8.31 6.89 29.46
CA ILE A 7 -7.77 8.21 29.12
C ILE A 7 -8.78 8.92 28.21
N LYS A 8 -9.53 9.87 28.77
CA LYS A 8 -10.54 10.65 28.02
C LYS A 8 -9.91 11.66 27.05
N ASN A 9 -8.69 12.13 27.34
CA ASN A 9 -7.97 13.04 26.46
C ASN A 9 -7.41 12.27 25.25
N ARG A 10 -8.04 12.48 24.09
CA ARG A 10 -7.70 11.78 22.84
C ARG A 10 -6.27 12.03 22.37
N LEU A 11 -5.72 13.22 22.57
CA LEU A 11 -4.35 13.57 22.18
C LEU A 11 -3.35 12.81 23.06
N LEU A 12 -3.54 12.86 24.38
CA LEU A 12 -2.72 12.14 25.34
C LEU A 12 -2.74 10.63 25.09
N PHE A 13 -3.93 10.03 24.93
CA PHE A 13 -4.09 8.61 24.62
C PHE A 13 -3.27 8.20 23.39
N LYS A 14 -3.42 8.97 22.31
CA LYS A 14 -2.71 8.76 21.04
C LYS A 14 -1.20 8.88 21.21
N THR A 15 -0.72 9.94 21.87
CA THR A 15 0.70 10.17 22.09
C THR A 15 1.33 9.05 22.92
N LEU A 16 0.71 8.65 24.03
CA LEU A 16 1.21 7.54 24.86
C LEU A 16 1.27 6.23 24.08
N ALA A 17 0.26 5.95 23.25
CA ALA A 17 0.21 4.72 22.46
C ALA A 17 1.27 4.59 21.37
N ASN A 18 1.92 5.69 20.97
CA ASN A 18 2.96 5.69 19.93
C ASN A 18 4.31 6.15 20.48
N ASN A 19 4.43 6.35 21.80
CA ASN A 19 5.67 6.74 22.44
C ASN A 19 6.56 5.50 22.65
N PHE A 20 7.68 5.49 21.92
CA PHE A 20 8.68 4.43 22.02
C PHE A 20 9.31 4.33 23.42
N PHE A 21 9.43 5.44 24.16
CA PHE A 21 10.10 5.49 25.46
C PHE A 21 9.25 4.94 26.63
N ILE A 22 7.97 4.62 26.41
CA ILE A 22 7.12 4.00 27.44
C ILE A 22 7.23 2.48 27.32
N PRO A 23 7.42 1.72 28.42
CA PRO A 23 7.51 0.26 28.31
C PRO A 23 6.20 -0.36 27.80
N ASP A 24 6.33 -1.43 27.00
CA ASP A 24 5.19 -2.04 26.31
C ASP A 24 4.18 -2.66 27.28
N ASP A 25 4.60 -3.20 28.42
CA ASP A 25 3.68 -3.76 29.42
C ASP A 25 2.69 -2.70 29.95
N TYR A 26 3.14 -1.47 30.16
CA TYR A 26 2.28 -0.36 30.56
C TYR A 26 1.32 0.01 29.42
N LYS A 27 1.82 0.12 28.18
CA LYS A 27 0.98 0.42 27.01
C LYS A 27 -0.05 -0.68 26.77
N LYS A 28 0.31 -1.94 26.98
CA LYS A 28 -0.58 -3.11 26.84
C LYS A 28 -1.82 -2.99 27.70
N VAL A 29 -1.64 -2.58 28.96
CA VAL A 29 -2.73 -2.38 29.92
C VAL A 29 -3.48 -1.06 29.67
N MET A 30 -2.76 0.03 29.36
CA MET A 30 -3.36 1.37 29.31
C MET A 30 -4.04 1.71 27.98
N VAL A 31 -3.48 1.25 26.85
CA VAL A 31 -3.87 1.73 25.51
C VAL A 31 -3.95 0.64 24.42
N LEU A 32 -3.33 -0.54 24.59
CA LEU A 32 -3.33 -1.60 23.57
C LEU A 32 -4.35 -2.74 23.80
N LYS A 33 -4.97 -2.87 24.99
CA LYS A 33 -6.12 -3.77 25.25
C LYS A 33 -7.31 -3.00 25.86
N PRO A 34 -8.49 -2.93 25.21
CA PRO A 34 -8.86 -3.55 23.92
C PRO A 34 -8.30 -2.81 22.68
N GLY A 35 -7.51 -1.74 22.87
CA GLY A 35 -6.56 -1.27 21.86
C GLY A 35 -6.85 0.09 21.25
N VAL A 36 -5.80 0.69 20.67
CA VAL A 36 -5.85 1.89 19.82
C VAL A 36 -6.83 1.73 18.65
N GLN A 37 -7.14 0.49 18.29
CA GLN A 37 -8.13 0.10 17.29
C GLN A 37 -9.57 0.03 17.81
N GLY A 38 -9.80 0.31 19.09
CA GLY A 38 -11.12 0.39 19.73
C GLY A 38 -11.85 -0.94 19.76
N GLN A 39 -13.16 -0.93 19.48
CA GLN A 39 -14.02 -2.12 19.44
C GLN A 39 -14.00 -2.84 18.08
N SER A 40 -12.98 -2.58 17.24
CA SER A 40 -12.87 -3.22 15.93
C SER A 40 -12.63 -4.72 16.09
N LYS A 41 -13.46 -5.55 15.45
CA LYS A 41 -13.34 -7.02 15.51
C LYS A 41 -12.06 -7.48 14.81
N ILE A 42 -11.29 -8.36 15.44
CA ILE A 42 -10.21 -9.09 14.78
C ILE A 42 -10.82 -10.21 13.94
N VAL A 43 -10.50 -10.23 12.65
CA VAL A 43 -11.08 -11.14 11.65
C VAL A 43 -10.04 -11.95 10.88
N GLY A 44 -8.76 -11.75 11.20
CA GLY A 44 -7.61 -12.48 10.67
C GLY A 44 -6.39 -12.27 11.56
N GLU A 45 -5.48 -13.24 11.53
CA GLU A 45 -4.25 -13.24 12.32
C GLU A 45 -3.15 -13.95 11.53
N VAL A 46 -1.95 -13.38 11.57
CA VAL A 46 -0.73 -14.02 11.08
C VAL A 46 0.31 -13.94 12.20
N ASN A 47 0.69 -15.09 12.72
CA ASN A 47 1.77 -15.23 13.69
C ASN A 47 2.82 -16.16 13.09
N LEU A 48 3.97 -15.60 12.71
CA LEU A 48 5.02 -16.32 12.00
C LEU A 48 6.04 -16.89 13.01
N PRO A 49 6.09 -18.22 13.21
CA PRO A 49 6.97 -18.82 14.22
C PRO A 49 8.43 -18.43 14.03
N GLY A 50 9.12 -18.08 15.13
CA GLY A 50 10.54 -17.76 15.13
C GLY A 50 10.92 -16.38 14.53
N THR A 51 9.96 -15.53 14.17
CA THR A 51 10.24 -14.23 13.54
C THR A 51 9.89 -13.00 14.39
N HIS A 52 9.30 -13.19 15.57
CA HIS A 52 8.73 -12.12 16.41
C HIS A 52 7.71 -11.20 15.70
N SER A 53 7.21 -11.62 14.53
CA SER A 53 6.18 -10.93 13.76
C SER A 53 4.81 -11.51 14.08
N HIS A 54 3.92 -10.67 14.58
CA HIS A 54 2.54 -11.02 14.84
C HIS A 54 1.63 -9.87 14.36
N VAL A 55 0.66 -10.19 13.52
CA VAL A 55 -0.16 -9.19 12.81
C VAL A 55 -1.63 -9.60 12.90
N PHE A 56 -2.49 -8.62 13.23
CA PHE A 56 -3.93 -8.78 13.19
C PHE A 56 -4.55 -8.06 11.99
N GLU A 57 -5.63 -8.62 11.47
CA GLU A 57 -6.56 -7.96 10.56
C GLU A 57 -7.80 -7.51 11.34
N TYR A 58 -8.08 -6.22 11.31
CA TYR A 58 -9.24 -5.60 11.96
C TYR A 58 -10.32 -5.28 10.93
N LEU A 59 -11.57 -5.59 11.24
CA LEU A 59 -12.74 -5.14 10.46
C LEU A 59 -13.17 -3.75 10.95
N ARG A 60 -13.21 -2.79 10.02
CA ARG A 60 -13.60 -1.40 10.25
C ARG A 60 -14.95 -1.13 9.60
N SER A 61 -16.02 -1.50 10.31
CA SER A 61 -17.41 -1.34 9.85
C SER A 61 -17.91 0.11 9.86
N ASN A 62 -17.40 0.95 10.77
CA ASN A 62 -17.72 2.38 10.84
C ASN A 62 -16.57 3.21 10.23
N SER A 63 -16.49 3.23 8.89
CA SER A 63 -15.41 3.86 8.15
C SER A 63 -15.92 4.81 7.06
N TYR A 64 -15.08 5.78 6.69
CA TYR A 64 -15.25 6.63 5.52
C TYR A 64 -15.12 5.86 4.18
N ILE A 65 -14.53 4.65 4.19
CA ILE A 65 -14.53 3.75 3.03
C ILE A 65 -15.89 3.05 3.01
N PRO A 66 -16.73 3.29 1.98
CA PRO A 66 -18.04 2.65 1.87
C PRO A 66 -17.91 1.12 1.93
N TRP A 67 -18.92 0.45 2.50
CA TRP A 67 -18.96 -1.01 2.72
C TRP A 67 -18.01 -1.57 3.78
N GLY A 68 -17.28 -0.68 4.46
CA GLY A 68 -16.26 -1.03 5.43
C GLY A 68 -14.94 -1.44 4.77
N HIS A 69 -13.88 -1.46 5.58
CA HIS A 69 -12.56 -1.91 5.13
C HIS A 69 -11.90 -2.81 6.18
N TYR A 70 -10.81 -3.42 5.78
CA TYR A 70 -9.94 -4.19 6.63
C TYR A 70 -8.65 -3.43 6.87
N ALA A 71 -8.10 -3.55 8.07
CA ALA A 71 -6.82 -2.97 8.40
C ALA A 71 -5.88 -4.02 8.96
N ALA A 72 -4.74 -4.24 8.30
CA ALA A 72 -3.67 -5.08 8.84
C ALA A 72 -2.73 -4.22 9.70
N ASN A 73 -2.46 -4.67 10.91
CA ASN A 73 -1.57 -3.99 11.85
C ASN A 73 -0.85 -4.95 12.77
N MET A 74 0.28 -4.50 13.31
CA MET A 74 1.03 -5.22 14.33
C MET A 74 0.13 -5.53 15.54
N ALA A 75 0.26 -6.75 16.04
CA ALA A 75 -0.42 -7.19 17.24
C ALA A 75 0.15 -6.46 18.47
N HIS A 76 -0.60 -6.51 19.57
CA HIS A 76 -0.29 -5.78 20.80
C HIS A 76 1.02 -6.21 21.49
N ASP A 77 1.59 -7.34 21.09
CA ASP A 77 2.82 -7.96 21.58
C ASP A 77 4.01 -7.80 20.60
N SER A 78 3.82 -7.11 19.48
CA SER A 78 4.79 -6.99 18.39
C SER A 78 4.74 -5.62 17.70
N VAL A 79 4.31 -4.59 18.44
CA VAL A 79 4.19 -3.22 17.93
C VAL A 79 5.55 -2.71 17.41
N ARG A 80 5.53 -1.92 16.32
CA ARG A 80 6.70 -1.16 15.86
C ARG A 80 6.41 0.33 15.97
N TYR A 81 7.40 1.06 16.46
CA TYR A 81 7.32 2.51 16.69
C TYR A 81 8.29 3.31 15.82
N ARG A 82 8.98 2.66 14.89
CA ARG A 82 9.83 3.31 13.89
C ARG A 82 9.80 2.54 12.59
N ILE A 83 10.09 3.23 11.49
CA ILE A 83 10.16 2.64 10.15
C ILE A 83 11.19 1.52 10.12
N GLU A 84 12.35 1.78 10.72
CA GLU A 84 13.51 0.91 10.73
C GLU A 84 13.27 -0.42 11.45
N ASP A 85 12.34 -0.44 12.41
CA ASP A 85 12.01 -1.66 13.16
C ASP A 85 11.16 -2.65 12.34
N LEU A 86 10.66 -2.26 11.15
CA LEU A 86 9.92 -3.16 10.27
C LEU A 86 10.84 -4.24 9.67
N SER A 87 10.49 -5.49 9.92
CA SER A 87 11.16 -6.66 9.37
C SER A 87 10.50 -7.16 8.08
N ALA A 88 11.21 -8.04 7.37
CA ALA A 88 10.64 -8.78 6.24
C ALA A 88 9.48 -9.68 6.66
N ALA A 89 9.51 -10.21 7.88
CA ALA A 89 8.42 -11.01 8.43
C ALA A 89 7.16 -10.17 8.68
N ASP A 90 7.32 -8.96 9.21
CA ASP A 90 6.20 -8.02 9.44
C ASP A 90 5.53 -7.67 8.10
N MET A 91 6.33 -7.34 7.07
CA MET A 91 5.82 -7.06 5.73
C MET A 91 5.06 -8.25 5.16
N LYS A 92 5.67 -9.44 5.21
CA LYS A 92 5.06 -10.68 4.73
C LYS A 92 3.75 -10.97 5.45
N GLY A 93 3.68 -10.78 6.77
CA GLY A 93 2.48 -11.00 7.56
C GLY A 93 1.33 -10.07 7.18
N MET A 94 1.60 -8.76 7.08
CA MET A 94 0.59 -7.78 6.67
C MET A 94 0.09 -8.02 5.24
N ARG A 95 1.01 -8.29 4.31
CA ARG A 95 0.68 -8.53 2.90
C ARG A 95 -0.05 -9.85 2.71
N HIS A 96 0.28 -10.88 3.49
CA HIS A 96 -0.44 -12.15 3.51
C HIS A 96 -1.92 -11.97 3.88
N LEU A 97 -2.23 -11.17 4.91
CA LEU A 97 -3.63 -10.88 5.27
C LEU A 97 -4.39 -10.19 4.14
N TYR A 98 -3.75 -9.24 3.46
CA TYR A 98 -4.33 -8.59 2.27
C TYR A 98 -4.62 -9.59 1.14
N TYR A 99 -3.64 -10.43 0.79
CA TYR A 99 -3.82 -11.46 -0.24
C TYR A 99 -4.93 -12.44 0.12
N GLN A 100 -4.89 -12.97 1.35
CA GLN A 100 -5.90 -13.90 1.85
C GLN A 100 -7.30 -13.30 1.79
N ARG A 101 -7.48 -12.08 2.31
CA ARG A 101 -8.78 -11.42 2.32
C ARG A 101 -9.33 -11.24 0.91
N THR A 102 -8.51 -10.73 0.01
CA THR A 102 -8.89 -10.50 -1.39
C THR A 102 -9.24 -11.81 -2.08
N PHE A 103 -8.40 -12.84 -1.99
CA PHE A 103 -8.61 -14.10 -2.71
C PHE A 103 -9.80 -14.87 -2.16
N VAL A 104 -9.96 -14.96 -0.85
CA VAL A 104 -11.11 -15.66 -0.26
C VAL A 104 -12.41 -14.96 -0.64
N ARG A 105 -12.48 -13.63 -0.56
CA ARG A 105 -13.70 -12.89 -0.92
C ARG A 105 -14.06 -13.07 -2.40
N LEU A 106 -13.08 -12.95 -3.29
CA LEU A 106 -13.30 -13.12 -4.73
C LEU A 106 -13.63 -14.57 -5.10
N ALA A 107 -12.99 -15.55 -4.45
CA ALA A 107 -13.30 -16.96 -4.63
C ALA A 107 -14.74 -17.28 -4.20
N CYS A 108 -15.20 -16.76 -3.06
CA CYS A 108 -16.58 -16.90 -2.62
C CYS A 108 -17.58 -16.28 -3.60
N GLU A 109 -17.29 -15.08 -4.12
CA GLU A 109 -18.14 -14.41 -5.12
C GLU A 109 -18.24 -15.22 -6.42
N LEU A 110 -17.15 -15.87 -6.82
CA LEU A 110 -17.11 -16.76 -7.97
C LEU A 110 -17.68 -18.17 -7.69
N GLY A 111 -18.20 -18.43 -6.49
CA GLY A 111 -18.71 -19.75 -6.11
C GLY A 111 -17.65 -20.85 -6.11
N LEU A 112 -16.40 -20.50 -5.81
CA LEU A 112 -15.29 -21.44 -5.65
C LEU A 112 -15.22 -21.93 -4.20
N ASN A 113 -14.85 -23.19 -4.02
CA ASN A 113 -14.62 -23.76 -2.70
C ASN A 113 -13.36 -23.16 -2.08
N VAL A 114 -13.50 -22.59 -0.89
CA VAL A 114 -12.39 -22.08 -0.08
C VAL A 114 -12.20 -22.97 1.15
N PRO A 115 -10.96 -23.28 1.55
CA PRO A 115 -10.70 -23.92 2.85
C PRO A 115 -11.28 -23.07 3.98
N SER A 116 -11.65 -23.72 5.09
CA SER A 116 -12.32 -23.08 6.25
C SER A 116 -11.74 -21.70 6.59
N ALA A 117 -12.60 -20.69 6.60
CA ALA A 117 -12.25 -19.27 6.76
C ALA A 117 -11.78 -18.87 8.17
N HIS A 118 -11.61 -19.83 9.08
CA HIS A 118 -11.29 -19.60 10.49
C HIS A 118 -9.81 -19.80 10.84
N ARG A 119 -8.94 -20.03 9.85
CA ARG A 119 -7.49 -20.13 10.07
C ARG A 119 -6.70 -19.34 9.02
N MET A 120 -5.44 -19.10 9.34
CA MET A 120 -4.45 -18.64 8.37
C MET A 120 -4.25 -19.71 7.29
N LEU A 121 -4.39 -19.32 6.03
CA LEU A 121 -4.10 -20.16 4.87
C LEU A 121 -2.59 -20.19 4.62
N THR A 122 -2.06 -21.30 4.11
CA THR A 122 -0.65 -21.35 3.72
C THR A 122 -0.43 -20.61 2.39
N GLY A 123 0.83 -20.29 2.08
CA GLY A 123 1.17 -19.69 0.78
C GLY A 123 0.71 -20.54 -0.41
N ASP A 124 0.83 -21.86 -0.31
CA ASP A 124 0.41 -22.80 -1.36
C ASP A 124 -1.12 -22.86 -1.49
N GLU A 125 -1.86 -22.75 -0.39
CA GLU A 125 -3.32 -22.67 -0.41
C GLU A 125 -3.80 -21.38 -1.07
N LEU A 126 -3.19 -20.24 -0.73
CA LEU A 126 -3.48 -18.97 -1.39
C LEU A 126 -3.19 -19.03 -2.88
N GLU A 127 -2.10 -19.68 -3.28
CA GLU A 127 -1.74 -19.81 -4.68
C GLU A 127 -2.70 -20.70 -5.46
N LYS A 128 -3.16 -21.81 -4.87
CA LYS A 128 -4.20 -22.66 -5.45
C LYS A 128 -5.51 -21.88 -5.66
N ILE A 129 -5.92 -21.08 -4.68
CA ILE A 129 -7.11 -20.22 -4.79
C ILE A 129 -6.92 -19.18 -5.91
N ARG A 130 -5.77 -18.50 -5.95
CA ARG A 130 -5.46 -17.51 -6.99
C ARG A 130 -5.55 -18.10 -8.40
N VAL A 131 -4.97 -19.28 -8.61
CA VAL A 131 -5.04 -19.98 -9.90
C VAL A 131 -6.49 -20.36 -10.26
N ALA A 132 -7.27 -20.84 -9.29
CA ALA A 132 -8.67 -21.17 -9.52
C ALA A 132 -9.51 -19.93 -9.90
N ILE A 133 -9.28 -18.79 -9.25
CA ILE A 133 -9.88 -17.49 -9.60
C ILE A 133 -9.52 -17.11 -11.04
N ARG A 134 -8.22 -17.13 -11.37
CA ARG A 134 -7.72 -16.79 -12.72
C ARG A 134 -8.38 -17.65 -13.80
N ASN A 135 -8.48 -18.96 -13.56
CA ASN A 135 -9.10 -19.89 -14.49
C ASN A 135 -10.60 -19.59 -14.66
N ARG A 136 -11.30 -19.28 -13.56
CA ARG A 136 -12.73 -18.94 -13.62
C ARG A 136 -12.99 -17.64 -14.39
N LEU A 137 -12.19 -16.60 -14.14
CA LEU A 137 -12.30 -15.32 -14.85
C LEU A 137 -11.99 -15.47 -16.35
N ALA A 138 -11.02 -16.32 -16.70
CA ALA A 138 -10.69 -16.59 -18.10
C ALA A 138 -11.83 -17.30 -18.85
N LEU A 139 -12.57 -18.19 -18.18
CA LEU A 139 -13.69 -18.95 -18.75
C LEU A 139 -14.96 -18.12 -18.93
N ASN A 140 -15.20 -17.12 -18.09
CA ASN A 140 -16.41 -16.31 -18.15
C ASN A 140 -16.07 -14.82 -18.02
N ARG A 141 -15.75 -14.20 -19.16
CA ARG A 141 -15.33 -12.78 -19.23
C ARG A 141 -16.45 -11.78 -18.93
N LYS A 142 -17.70 -12.24 -18.81
CA LYS A 142 -18.86 -11.44 -18.38
C LYS A 142 -19.34 -11.90 -17.00
N THR A 143 -18.45 -12.32 -16.10
CA THR A 143 -18.82 -12.76 -14.74
C THR A 143 -19.66 -11.74 -13.97
N GLY A 144 -19.64 -10.46 -14.37
CA GLY A 144 -20.42 -9.42 -13.70
C GLY A 144 -20.02 -9.34 -12.25
N LEU A 145 -18.70 -9.31 -11.99
CA LEU A 145 -18.17 -9.22 -10.65
C LEU A 145 -18.79 -8.00 -9.97
N LYS A 146 -19.49 -8.24 -8.85
CA LYS A 146 -19.96 -7.17 -8.00
C LYS A 146 -18.78 -6.36 -7.49
N PHE A 147 -17.68 -7.02 -7.14
CA PHE A 147 -16.44 -6.39 -6.71
C PHE A 147 -15.28 -6.72 -7.64
N ASN A 148 -14.82 -5.75 -8.42
CA ASN A 148 -13.85 -5.97 -9.48
C ASN A 148 -12.54 -5.16 -9.35
N ALA A 149 -12.33 -4.45 -8.25
CA ALA A 149 -11.06 -3.75 -8.00
C ALA A 149 -10.65 -3.78 -6.54
N THR A 150 -9.37 -3.52 -6.28
CA THR A 150 -8.85 -3.29 -4.93
C THR A 150 -8.75 -1.80 -4.64
N LEU A 151 -9.03 -1.46 -3.39
CA LEU A 151 -8.49 -0.27 -2.74
C LEU A 151 -7.48 -0.80 -1.74
N TRP A 152 -6.20 -0.46 -1.91
CA TRP A 152 -5.17 -0.72 -0.92
C TRP A 152 -4.33 0.54 -0.76
N GLY A 153 -4.02 0.86 0.49
CA GLY A 153 -3.14 1.97 0.81
C GLY A 153 -2.52 1.79 2.17
N TRP A 154 -1.42 2.50 2.39
CA TRP A 154 -0.70 2.44 3.65
C TRP A 154 -0.28 3.85 4.05
N ASN A 155 -0.61 4.24 5.28
CA ASN A 155 0.05 5.36 5.93
C ASN A 155 1.06 4.82 6.93
N PHE A 156 2.34 5.06 6.67
CA PHE A 156 3.40 4.92 7.66
C PHE A 156 3.61 6.27 8.36
N GLY A 157 3.81 6.26 9.67
CA GLY A 157 4.12 7.45 10.47
C GLY A 157 2.92 7.98 11.26
N PHE A 158 3.19 8.56 12.43
CA PHE A 158 2.14 8.97 13.36
C PHE A 158 2.11 10.47 13.70
N ASP A 159 3.23 11.18 13.61
CA ASP A 159 3.37 12.55 14.13
C ASP A 159 4.00 13.51 13.09
N TYR A 160 3.37 13.61 11.93
CA TYR A 160 3.84 14.47 10.83
C TYR A 160 3.38 15.95 10.95
N SER A 161 2.66 16.35 12.00
CA SER A 161 2.07 17.68 12.08
C SER A 161 2.84 18.62 13.01
N PRO A 162 3.46 19.71 12.50
CA PRO A 162 4.07 20.74 13.35
C PRO A 162 3.06 21.37 14.33
N SER A 163 1.78 21.43 13.96
CA SER A 163 0.69 21.96 14.80
C SER A 163 0.02 20.92 15.69
N ARG A 164 0.48 19.64 15.66
CA ARG A 164 -0.17 18.48 16.30
C ARG A 164 -1.60 18.19 15.83
N TYR A 165 -2.11 18.98 14.87
CA TYR A 165 -3.42 18.80 14.23
C TYR A 165 -3.31 17.80 13.09
N ARG A 166 -4.12 16.74 13.12
CA ARG A 166 -3.97 15.55 12.28
C ARG A 166 -5.15 15.38 11.33
N LEU A 167 -4.87 15.48 10.03
CA LEU A 167 -5.79 15.18 8.94
C LEU A 167 -5.38 13.92 8.16
N HIS A 168 -4.81 12.92 8.84
CA HIS A 168 -4.56 11.60 8.24
C HIS A 168 -5.33 10.51 9.00
N ALA A 169 -5.86 9.53 8.27
CA ALA A 169 -6.70 8.46 8.82
C ALA A 169 -5.91 7.41 9.65
N SER A 170 -4.64 7.69 9.98
CA SER A 170 -3.81 6.75 10.74
C SER A 170 -3.86 7.04 12.23
N HIS A 171 -4.19 6.01 13.00
CA HIS A 171 -4.23 6.06 14.47
C HIS A 171 -3.03 5.32 15.10
N GLN A 172 -2.24 4.63 14.30
CA GLN A 172 -1.01 3.92 14.66
C GLN A 172 0.06 4.23 13.61
N GLN A 173 1.33 3.98 13.93
CA GLN A 173 2.42 4.24 13.00
C GLN A 173 2.41 3.36 11.76
N ILE A 174 1.98 2.11 11.88
CA ILE A 174 1.78 1.20 10.76
C ILE A 174 0.27 1.07 10.58
N HIS A 175 -0.24 1.33 9.38
CA HIS A 175 -1.67 1.17 9.12
C HIS A 175 -1.90 0.88 7.64
N GLN A 176 -1.93 -0.41 7.28
CA GLN A 176 -2.36 -0.86 5.96
C GLN A 176 -3.88 -0.97 5.96
N GLN A 177 -4.54 -0.34 4.99
CA GLN A 177 -5.98 -0.39 4.81
C GLN A 177 -6.28 -0.98 3.45
N PHE A 178 -7.25 -1.90 3.39
CA PHE A 178 -7.69 -2.47 2.13
C PHE A 178 -9.17 -2.82 2.11
N ALA A 179 -9.75 -2.70 0.93
CA ALA A 179 -11.14 -3.03 0.65
C ALA A 179 -11.27 -3.51 -0.80
N LEU A 180 -12.39 -4.15 -1.10
CA LEU A 180 -12.80 -4.39 -2.48
C LEU A 180 -13.74 -3.26 -2.92
N VAL A 181 -13.55 -2.77 -4.13
CA VAL A 181 -14.37 -1.72 -4.73
C VAL A 181 -15.39 -2.37 -5.66
N PRO A 182 -16.68 -2.04 -5.54
CA PRO A 182 -17.69 -2.62 -6.41
C PRO A 182 -17.50 -2.17 -7.87
N ALA A 183 -18.01 -2.89 -8.85
CA ALA A 183 -17.97 -2.43 -10.24
C ALA A 183 -18.75 -1.12 -10.41
N ASP A 184 -19.97 -1.10 -9.87
CA ASP A 184 -20.91 0.01 -9.96
C ASP A 184 -21.49 0.38 -8.58
N VAL A 185 -22.00 1.60 -8.47
CA VAL A 185 -22.64 2.15 -7.27
C VAL A 185 -24.05 2.61 -7.63
N PRO A 186 -25.08 2.25 -6.84
CA PRO A 186 -26.45 2.67 -7.10
C PRO A 186 -26.57 4.20 -7.11
N THR A 187 -27.20 4.75 -8.14
CA THR A 187 -27.71 6.11 -8.11
C THR A 187 -28.94 6.13 -7.20
N GLY A 188 -28.83 6.77 -6.04
CA GLY A 188 -29.96 6.86 -5.11
C GLY A 188 -31.21 7.47 -5.76
N SER A 189 -32.38 7.23 -5.18
CA SER A 189 -33.68 7.78 -5.57
C SER A 189 -33.80 9.29 -5.27
N GLY A 190 -32.90 10.10 -5.81
CA GLY A 190 -32.97 11.56 -5.79
C GLY A 190 -33.36 12.11 -7.17
N TYR A 191 -33.75 13.39 -7.24
CA TYR A 191 -34.41 14.12 -8.35
C TYR A 191 -33.91 13.93 -9.80
N THR A 192 -32.83 13.20 -10.02
CA THR A 192 -32.34 12.78 -11.33
C THR A 192 -32.18 11.26 -11.32
N ASP A 193 -33.32 10.57 -11.32
CA ASP A 193 -33.37 9.12 -11.51
C ASP A 193 -33.01 8.82 -12.98
N CYS A 194 -31.73 8.53 -13.23
CA CYS A 194 -31.28 8.08 -14.54
C CYS A 194 -31.41 6.55 -14.71
N GLY A 195 -31.91 5.83 -13.69
CA GLY A 195 -32.17 4.39 -13.74
C GLY A 195 -30.96 3.49 -14.03
N GLN A 196 -29.73 4.01 -13.98
CA GLN A 196 -28.50 3.27 -14.28
C GLN A 196 -27.47 3.48 -13.16
N ASP A 197 -26.94 2.37 -12.64
CA ASP A 197 -25.83 2.40 -11.70
C ASP A 197 -24.61 3.09 -12.33
N LEU A 198 -23.86 3.84 -11.51
CA LEU A 198 -22.66 4.53 -11.97
C LEU A 198 -21.42 3.68 -11.73
N PRO A 199 -20.45 3.64 -12.67
CA PRO A 199 -19.19 2.95 -12.43
C PRO A 199 -18.49 3.57 -11.23
N SER A 200 -18.03 2.72 -10.32
CA SER A 200 -17.27 3.16 -9.16
C SER A 200 -15.91 3.73 -9.59
N PHE A 201 -15.29 4.52 -8.73
CA PHE A 201 -13.92 4.98 -8.93
C PHE A 201 -12.93 4.14 -8.10
N ALA A 202 -11.88 3.64 -8.76
CA ALA A 202 -10.67 3.12 -8.14
C ALA A 202 -9.45 3.88 -8.67
N CYS A 203 -8.41 4.07 -7.84
CA CYS A 203 -7.24 4.88 -8.23
C CYS A 203 -6.58 4.38 -9.52
N GLY A 204 -6.55 3.07 -9.74
CA GLY A 204 -6.03 2.46 -10.96
C GLY A 204 -6.76 2.86 -12.25
N ASP A 205 -8.00 3.37 -12.18
CA ASP A 205 -8.74 3.85 -13.35
C ASP A 205 -8.08 5.07 -13.99
N LEU A 206 -7.33 5.87 -13.21
CA LEU A 206 -6.55 6.99 -13.72
C LEU A 206 -5.43 6.50 -14.66
N VAL A 207 -4.71 5.45 -14.25
CA VAL A 207 -3.67 4.82 -15.06
C VAL A 207 -4.29 4.17 -16.29
N SER A 208 -5.38 3.42 -16.10
CA SER A 208 -6.18 2.78 -17.13
C SER A 208 -6.62 3.75 -18.23
N LYS A 209 -7.11 4.94 -17.85
CA LYS A 209 -7.48 6.00 -18.79
C LYS A 209 -6.27 6.52 -19.57
N PHE A 210 -5.22 6.90 -18.85
CA PHE A 210 -4.03 7.49 -19.45
C PHE A 210 -3.37 6.56 -20.48
N ILE A 211 -3.20 5.27 -20.18
CA ILE A 211 -2.54 4.34 -21.10
C ILE A 211 -3.37 4.03 -22.35
N ARG A 212 -4.71 4.10 -22.27
CA ARG A 212 -5.57 4.04 -23.45
C ARG A 212 -5.39 5.25 -24.34
N GLU A 213 -5.34 6.44 -23.74
CA GLU A 213 -5.10 7.70 -24.46
C GLU A 213 -3.72 7.69 -25.11
N TYR A 214 -2.68 7.31 -24.36
CA TYR A 214 -1.31 7.15 -24.88
C TYR A 214 -1.24 6.19 -26.06
N ARG A 215 -1.89 5.01 -25.97
CA ARG A 215 -1.92 4.04 -27.06
C ARG A 215 -2.63 4.59 -28.30
N LYS A 216 -3.73 5.33 -28.11
CA LYS A 216 -4.48 5.96 -29.19
C LYS A 216 -3.65 7.01 -29.92
N GLU A 217 -2.86 7.80 -29.19
CA GLU A 217 -2.06 8.90 -29.75
C GLU A 217 -0.74 8.42 -30.37
N THR A 218 -0.08 7.43 -29.76
CA THR A 218 1.28 7.03 -30.14
C THR A 218 1.36 5.69 -30.87
N GLY A 219 0.31 4.86 -30.77
CA GLY A 219 0.33 3.47 -31.22
C GLY A 219 1.20 2.53 -30.37
N ALA A 220 1.88 3.03 -29.33
CA ALA A 220 2.79 2.27 -28.48
C ALA A 220 2.13 1.85 -27.16
N ASP A 221 2.59 0.73 -26.57
CA ASP A 221 2.23 0.37 -25.19
C ASP A 221 2.98 1.29 -24.21
N PHE A 222 2.24 1.90 -23.28
CA PHE A 222 2.83 2.86 -22.36
C PHE A 222 3.85 2.22 -21.43
N PHE A 223 3.56 1.06 -20.83
CA PHE A 223 4.45 0.48 -19.82
C PHE A 223 5.73 -0.09 -20.45
N ASP A 224 5.67 -0.56 -21.69
CA ASP A 224 6.86 -0.94 -22.45
C ASP A 224 7.73 0.28 -22.78
N ALA A 225 7.12 1.39 -23.21
CA ALA A 225 7.81 2.65 -23.44
C ALA A 225 8.40 3.22 -22.14
N TYR A 226 7.64 3.18 -21.05
CA TYR A 226 8.04 3.69 -19.74
C TYR A 226 9.19 2.89 -19.14
N THR A 227 9.10 1.56 -19.20
CA THR A 227 10.18 0.66 -18.76
C THR A 227 11.47 0.95 -19.54
N ARG A 228 11.37 1.10 -20.86
CA ARG A 228 12.52 1.47 -21.70
C ARG A 228 13.10 2.81 -21.29
N ALA A 229 12.28 3.84 -21.12
CA ALA A 229 12.71 5.16 -20.70
C ALA A 229 13.44 5.16 -19.34
N ILE A 230 12.99 4.34 -18.38
CA ILE A 230 13.66 4.16 -17.09
C ILE A 230 15.05 3.51 -17.28
N PHE A 231 15.14 2.45 -18.08
CA PHE A 231 16.41 1.72 -18.29
C PHE A 231 17.43 2.49 -19.11
N THR A 232 16.98 3.29 -20.07
CA THR A 232 17.85 4.09 -20.94
C THR A 232 17.87 5.56 -20.50
N ASN A 233 17.69 5.83 -19.21
CA ASN A 233 17.57 7.19 -18.72
C ASN A 233 18.87 7.98 -18.92
N CYS A 234 18.71 9.22 -19.38
CA CYS A 234 19.75 10.25 -19.38
C CYS A 234 19.37 11.36 -18.39
N ARG A 235 20.39 11.97 -17.78
CA ARG A 235 20.17 13.10 -16.86
C ARG A 235 19.61 14.30 -17.60
N MET A 236 18.75 15.07 -16.92
CA MET A 236 18.14 16.28 -17.49
C MET A 236 19.00 17.54 -17.28
N ASP A 237 20.02 17.47 -16.43
CA ASP A 237 20.93 18.58 -16.10
C ASP A 237 22.15 18.68 -17.03
N GLY A 238 22.23 17.83 -18.05
CA GLY A 238 23.35 17.75 -19.00
C GLY A 238 24.66 17.19 -18.41
N ASN A 239 24.68 16.78 -17.14
CA ASN A 239 25.89 16.32 -16.48
C ASN A 239 26.15 14.83 -16.73
N ASN A 240 26.67 14.48 -17.91
CA ASN A 240 26.92 13.09 -18.31
C ASN A 240 28.02 12.38 -17.49
N SER A 241 28.71 13.07 -16.58
CA SER A 241 29.75 12.47 -15.71
C SER A 241 29.18 11.80 -14.45
N ARG A 242 27.92 12.09 -14.10
CA ARG A 242 27.25 11.54 -12.91
C ARG A 242 26.33 10.36 -13.26
N GLU A 243 26.01 9.57 -12.24
CA GLU A 243 25.07 8.45 -12.38
C GLU A 243 23.72 8.94 -12.94
N SER A 244 23.22 8.25 -13.97
CA SER A 244 21.94 8.55 -14.62
C SER A 244 20.81 7.60 -14.20
N SER A 245 21.10 6.59 -13.37
CA SER A 245 20.12 5.57 -13.02
C SER A 245 19.06 6.08 -12.06
N LEU A 246 17.80 5.96 -12.48
CA LEU A 246 16.62 6.19 -11.65
C LEU A 246 16.29 5.01 -10.72
N ILE A 247 16.92 3.85 -10.93
CA ILE A 247 16.54 2.58 -10.29
C ILE A 247 17.16 2.49 -8.89
N VAL A 248 16.32 2.43 -7.86
CA VAL A 248 16.75 2.26 -6.46
C VAL A 248 16.96 0.78 -6.13
N PHE A 249 16.02 -0.07 -6.56
CA PHE A 249 16.09 -1.51 -6.38
C PHE A 249 15.47 -2.22 -7.58
N ARG A 250 16.01 -3.39 -7.92
CA ARG A 250 15.50 -4.24 -8.99
C ARG A 250 15.81 -5.69 -8.68
N ASP A 251 14.88 -6.56 -8.99
CA ASP A 251 15.13 -7.99 -9.15
C ASP A 251 14.59 -8.47 -10.52
N LYS A 252 14.41 -9.78 -10.66
CA LYS A 252 13.88 -10.37 -11.91
C LYS A 252 12.41 -10.03 -12.18
N ASN A 253 11.64 -9.65 -11.16
CA ASN A 253 10.19 -9.50 -11.21
C ASN A 253 9.73 -8.04 -11.12
N VAL A 254 10.44 -7.18 -10.38
CA VAL A 254 10.00 -5.81 -10.08
C VAL A 254 11.13 -4.79 -10.20
N ILE A 255 10.73 -3.53 -10.36
CA ILE A 255 11.62 -2.36 -10.24
C ILE A 255 11.03 -1.33 -9.29
N LEU A 256 11.88 -0.83 -8.39
CA LEU A 256 11.65 0.34 -7.54
C LEU A 256 12.54 1.47 -8.06
N PHE A 257 11.96 2.61 -8.40
CA PHE A 257 12.65 3.69 -9.07
C PHE A 257 12.08 5.05 -8.70
N VAL A 258 12.83 6.11 -9.01
CA VAL A 258 12.37 7.50 -8.88
C VAL A 258 11.71 7.92 -10.20
N PRO A 259 10.40 8.27 -10.23
CA PRO A 259 9.78 8.79 -11.44
C PRO A 259 10.35 10.17 -11.76
N LYS A 260 10.50 10.54 -13.03
CA LYS A 260 10.93 11.91 -13.39
C LYS A 260 9.87 12.97 -13.08
N ALA A 261 8.60 12.62 -13.22
CA ALA A 261 7.46 13.49 -12.93
C ALA A 261 6.95 13.26 -11.49
N GLN A 262 7.77 13.60 -10.50
CA GLN A 262 7.42 13.40 -9.08
C GLN A 262 6.31 14.37 -8.65
N THR A 263 5.28 13.83 -8.03
CA THR A 263 4.14 14.52 -7.41
C THR A 263 4.30 14.67 -5.88
N SER A 264 5.41 14.19 -5.36
CA SER A 264 5.84 14.36 -3.98
C SER A 264 7.36 14.48 -3.96
N GLN A 265 7.89 15.37 -3.12
CA GLN A 265 9.32 15.39 -2.86
C GLN A 265 9.73 14.00 -2.36
N TRP A 266 10.73 13.40 -3.01
CA TRP A 266 11.21 12.05 -2.72
C TRP A 266 10.23 10.91 -3.10
N GLU A 267 9.34 11.14 -4.06
CA GLU A 267 8.47 10.09 -4.59
C GLU A 267 9.30 8.88 -5.10
N LEU A 268 8.88 7.68 -4.72
CA LEU A 268 9.32 6.43 -5.32
C LEU A 268 8.12 5.73 -5.97
N GLN A 269 8.40 4.93 -6.99
CA GLN A 269 7.41 4.05 -7.62
C GLN A 269 7.93 2.63 -7.71
N LEU A 270 7.04 1.65 -7.44
CA LEU A 270 7.31 0.22 -7.57
C LEU A 270 6.33 -0.40 -8.54
N MET A 271 6.82 -1.16 -9.53
CA MET A 271 5.97 -1.91 -10.45
C MET A 271 6.59 -3.25 -10.88
N PRO A 272 5.78 -4.25 -11.27
CA PRO A 272 6.26 -5.43 -11.96
C PRO A 272 6.88 -5.12 -13.32
N LEU A 273 7.88 -5.91 -13.69
CA LEU A 273 8.49 -5.92 -15.03
C LEU A 273 7.62 -6.66 -16.05
N ALA A 274 6.84 -7.65 -15.60
CA ALA A 274 5.85 -8.34 -16.42
C ALA A 274 4.54 -7.53 -16.48
N SER A 275 3.69 -7.82 -17.48
CA SER A 275 2.35 -7.25 -17.61
C SER A 275 1.37 -7.84 -16.60
N VAL A 276 1.58 -7.48 -15.33
CA VAL A 276 0.80 -7.90 -14.17
C VAL A 276 0.14 -6.67 -13.57
N GLY A 277 -1.18 -6.56 -13.71
CA GLY A 277 -1.97 -5.38 -13.37
C GLY A 277 -2.51 -5.35 -11.95
N ASN A 278 -2.63 -6.50 -11.29
CA ASN A 278 -3.14 -6.61 -9.92
C ASN A 278 -2.64 -7.86 -9.19
N ILE A 279 -2.98 -7.99 -7.91
CA ILE A 279 -2.49 -9.07 -7.04
C ILE A 279 -3.06 -10.48 -7.37
N ILE A 280 -4.10 -10.58 -8.21
CA ILE A 280 -4.62 -11.86 -8.72
C ILE A 280 -3.77 -12.35 -9.90
N GLU A 281 -3.27 -11.42 -10.71
CA GLU A 281 -2.36 -11.72 -11.83
C GLU A 281 -0.95 -12.04 -11.34
N ALA A 282 -0.54 -11.50 -10.19
CA ALA A 282 0.76 -11.75 -9.57
C ALA A 282 0.83 -13.14 -8.92
N ASP A 283 1.74 -13.99 -9.40
CA ASP A 283 2.08 -15.24 -8.72
C ASP A 283 2.83 -15.00 -7.40
N THR A 284 3.11 -16.09 -6.67
CA THR A 284 3.89 -16.03 -5.43
C THR A 284 5.26 -15.38 -5.59
N GLY A 285 5.95 -15.60 -6.71
CA GLY A 285 7.26 -15.01 -6.96
C GLY A 285 7.19 -13.50 -7.09
N ILE A 286 6.25 -13.00 -7.90
CA ILE A 286 6.05 -11.56 -8.11
C ILE A 286 5.57 -10.89 -6.82
N ARG A 287 4.64 -11.51 -6.06
CA ARG A 287 4.19 -10.96 -4.77
C ARG A 287 5.33 -10.86 -3.75
N ASN A 288 6.20 -11.87 -3.65
CA ASN A 288 7.38 -11.81 -2.78
C ASN A 288 8.33 -10.67 -3.17
N SER A 289 8.52 -10.45 -4.48
CA SER A 289 9.32 -9.34 -5.00
C SER A 289 8.68 -7.99 -4.72
N LEU A 290 7.35 -7.87 -4.87
CA LEU A 290 6.60 -6.66 -4.52
C LEU A 290 6.70 -6.34 -3.02
N ASP A 291 6.52 -7.34 -2.16
CA ASP A 291 6.62 -7.19 -0.70
C ASP A 291 8.04 -6.76 -0.30
N THR A 292 9.06 -7.34 -0.94
CA THR A 292 10.46 -6.92 -0.76
C THR A 292 10.66 -5.48 -1.21
N GLY A 293 10.18 -5.11 -2.40
CA GLY A 293 10.27 -3.75 -2.94
C GLY A 293 9.57 -2.71 -2.06
N LEU A 294 8.40 -3.05 -1.50
CA LEU A 294 7.67 -2.22 -0.53
C LEU A 294 8.53 -1.96 0.72
N LEU A 295 9.13 -3.01 1.29
CA LEU A 295 10.01 -2.86 2.45
C LEU A 295 11.25 -2.02 2.12
N THR A 296 11.90 -2.29 0.98
CA THR A 296 13.08 -1.55 0.53
C THR A 296 12.79 -0.06 0.36
N ALA A 297 11.67 0.29 -0.25
CA ALA A 297 11.25 1.69 -0.43
C ALA A 297 11.08 2.39 0.92
N ILE A 298 10.33 1.76 1.83
CA ILE A 298 10.04 2.31 3.15
C ILE A 298 11.32 2.47 3.98
N LYS A 299 12.22 1.46 3.97
CA LYS A 299 13.53 1.56 4.64
C LYS A 299 14.41 2.66 4.03
N ALA A 300 14.48 2.78 2.71
CA ALA A 300 15.27 3.83 2.05
C ALA A 300 14.77 5.23 2.41
N LEU A 301 13.45 5.45 2.37
CA LEU A 301 12.83 6.72 2.71
C LEU A 301 12.97 7.06 4.20
N GLY A 302 12.76 6.08 5.09
CA GLY A 302 12.97 6.24 6.53
C GLY A 302 14.41 6.61 6.87
N ALA A 303 15.39 5.95 6.24
CA ALA A 303 16.81 6.25 6.42
C ALA A 303 17.26 7.62 5.87
N LEU A 304 16.45 8.23 4.99
CA LEU A 304 16.62 9.62 4.54
C LEU A 304 15.89 10.64 5.44
N GLY A 305 15.11 10.17 6.41
CA GLY A 305 14.42 11.01 7.39
C GLY A 305 12.94 11.23 7.11
N ALA A 306 12.32 10.48 6.19
CA ALA A 306 10.86 10.53 6.02
C ALA A 306 10.17 10.09 7.33
N GLN A 307 9.30 10.94 7.86
CA GLN A 307 8.55 10.66 9.09
C GLN A 307 7.14 10.14 8.82
N MET A 308 6.61 10.43 7.64
CA MET A 308 5.37 9.86 7.15
C MET A 308 5.53 9.45 5.69
N ILE A 309 4.96 8.31 5.32
CA ILE A 309 4.97 7.81 3.96
C ILE A 309 3.55 7.32 3.65
N THR A 310 2.90 7.97 2.69
CA THR A 310 1.63 7.49 2.15
C THR A 310 1.92 6.63 0.93
N VAL A 311 1.38 5.42 0.89
CA VAL A 311 1.51 4.49 -0.24
C VAL A 311 0.15 4.27 -0.85
N ILE A 312 0.06 4.42 -2.18
CA ILE A 312 -1.16 4.23 -2.96
C ILE A 312 -0.94 3.08 -3.95
N GLU A 313 -1.86 2.11 -3.99
CA GLU A 313 -1.92 1.09 -5.03
C GLU A 313 -2.78 1.56 -6.21
N TYR A 314 -2.22 1.48 -7.41
CA TYR A 314 -2.91 1.69 -8.68
C TYR A 314 -3.04 0.35 -9.40
N SER A 315 -4.07 -0.42 -9.05
CA SER A 315 -4.32 -1.75 -9.59
C SER A 315 -5.25 -1.72 -10.81
N LYS A 316 -5.01 -2.62 -11.76
CA LYS A 316 -5.94 -2.92 -12.85
C LYS A 316 -7.16 -3.65 -12.29
N ARG A 317 -8.36 -3.36 -12.82
CA ARG A 317 -9.57 -4.12 -12.50
C ARG A 317 -9.39 -5.62 -12.83
N PHE A 318 -10.02 -6.48 -12.04
CA PHE A 318 -9.85 -7.94 -12.10
C PHE A 318 -10.39 -8.57 -13.37
N ASP A 319 -11.40 -7.93 -13.96
CA ASP A 319 -12.14 -8.34 -15.15
C ASP A 319 -11.68 -7.61 -16.43
N ASP A 320 -10.63 -6.77 -16.36
CA ASP A 320 -10.06 -6.07 -17.51
C ASP A 320 -8.86 -6.85 -18.10
N ASP A 321 -9.12 -7.61 -19.17
CA ASP A 321 -8.13 -8.43 -19.89
C ASP A 321 -7.50 -7.73 -21.11
N LYS A 322 -8.03 -6.58 -21.53
CA LYS A 322 -7.59 -5.85 -22.74
C LYS A 322 -6.57 -4.76 -22.45
N ASN A 323 -6.39 -4.45 -21.18
CA ASN A 323 -5.62 -3.32 -20.74
C ASN A 323 -4.22 -3.74 -20.30
N GLY A 324 -3.19 -3.17 -20.95
CA GLY A 324 -1.77 -3.39 -20.65
C GLY A 324 -1.29 -2.79 -19.33
N GLN A 325 -2.21 -2.35 -18.47
CA GLN A 325 -1.90 -1.77 -17.17
C GLN A 325 -1.06 -2.72 -16.31
N ARG A 326 0.04 -2.21 -15.76
CA ARG A 326 0.80 -2.86 -14.70
C ARG A 326 0.39 -2.30 -13.34
N LEU A 327 0.48 -3.15 -12.32
CA LEU A 327 0.31 -2.77 -10.93
C LEU A 327 1.38 -1.74 -10.57
N LEU A 328 0.98 -0.60 -10.02
CA LEU A 328 1.89 0.46 -9.64
C LEU A 328 1.65 0.87 -8.20
N TYR A 329 2.70 0.93 -7.40
CA TYR A 329 2.68 1.52 -6.06
C TYR A 329 3.42 2.85 -6.11
N SER A 330 2.80 3.92 -5.63
CA SER A 330 3.44 5.23 -5.44
C SER A 330 3.66 5.50 -3.96
N PHE A 331 4.88 5.87 -3.58
CA PHE A 331 5.26 6.22 -2.21
C PHE A 331 5.45 7.73 -2.15
N LEU A 332 4.64 8.39 -1.33
CA LEU A 332 4.56 9.83 -1.18
C LEU A 332 5.05 10.19 0.22
N PRO A 333 6.37 10.33 0.42
CA PRO A 333 6.93 10.65 1.72
C PRO A 333 6.68 12.11 2.09
N ARG A 334 6.80 12.37 3.38
CA ARG A 334 6.57 13.66 4.00
C ARG A 334 7.68 13.89 5.03
N LEU A 335 8.41 14.99 4.84
CA LEU A 335 9.60 15.33 5.61
C LEU A 335 9.29 16.26 6.77
N PRO A 336 9.99 16.13 7.92
CA PRO A 336 9.83 17.03 9.05
C PRO A 336 9.84 18.48 8.58
N LEU A 337 8.85 19.27 9.01
CA LEU A 337 8.76 20.71 8.71
C LEU A 337 8.55 21.07 7.22
N SER A 338 8.16 20.12 6.36
CA SER A 338 7.87 20.36 4.94
C SER A 338 6.37 20.21 4.62
N PRO A 339 5.47 21.04 5.20
CA PRO A 339 4.03 20.89 5.01
C PRO A 339 3.65 20.99 3.53
N GLY A 340 2.49 20.42 3.18
CA GLY A 340 1.92 20.62 1.85
C GLY A 340 1.74 22.12 1.56
N ALA A 341 2.06 22.52 0.34
CA ALA A 341 2.08 23.93 -0.06
C ALA A 341 0.90 24.29 -0.97
N PHE A 342 0.66 25.60 -1.13
CA PHE A 342 -0.27 26.16 -2.12
C PHE A 342 -0.04 25.59 -3.53
N SER A 343 1.23 25.36 -3.91
CA SER A 343 1.58 24.79 -5.21
C SER A 343 1.03 23.37 -5.39
N GLU A 344 1.11 22.51 -4.38
CA GLU A 344 0.56 21.14 -4.43
C GLU A 344 -0.96 21.18 -4.66
N ALA A 345 -1.67 22.10 -3.99
CA ALA A 345 -3.12 22.29 -4.17
C ALA A 345 -3.49 22.80 -5.58
N GLN A 346 -2.55 23.42 -6.30
CA GLN A 346 -2.69 23.83 -7.70
C GLN A 346 -2.12 22.80 -8.69
N LEU A 347 -1.81 21.58 -8.25
CA LEU A 347 -1.20 20.53 -9.07
C LEU A 347 0.18 20.94 -9.63
N ARG A 348 0.95 21.71 -8.84
CA ARG A 348 2.33 22.13 -9.15
C ARG A 348 3.28 21.61 -8.07
N TRP A 349 4.13 20.68 -8.48
CA TRP A 349 5.08 20.03 -7.57
C TRP A 349 6.47 20.61 -7.74
N ILE A 350 7.13 20.88 -6.61
CA ILE A 350 8.46 21.48 -6.57
C ILE A 350 9.42 20.45 -5.99
N ASN A 351 10.45 20.10 -6.76
CA ASN A 351 11.52 19.22 -6.32
C ASN A 351 12.85 19.96 -6.31
N GLY A 352 13.49 20.03 -5.14
CA GLY A 352 14.81 20.66 -4.98
C GLY A 352 16.00 19.75 -5.33
N HIS A 353 15.77 18.68 -6.09
CA HIS A 353 16.78 17.67 -6.43
C HIS A 353 16.49 17.08 -7.82
N TYR A 354 17.53 16.55 -8.46
CA TYR A 354 17.35 15.72 -9.65
C TYR A 354 16.94 14.30 -9.24
N PRO A 355 16.01 13.65 -9.98
CA PRO A 355 15.56 12.28 -9.70
C PRO A 355 16.71 11.27 -9.58
N GLU A 356 17.75 11.42 -10.41
CA GLU A 356 18.91 10.54 -10.43
C GLU A 356 19.76 10.66 -9.16
N ASP A 357 19.93 11.88 -8.64
CA ASP A 357 20.68 12.13 -7.41
C ASP A 357 19.92 11.58 -6.18
N PHE A 358 18.59 11.69 -6.19
CA PHE A 358 17.76 11.07 -5.15
C PHE A 358 17.79 9.54 -5.22
N ALA A 359 17.75 8.95 -6.42
CA ALA A 359 17.90 7.51 -6.57
C ALA A 359 19.25 7.01 -6.01
N ALA A 360 20.33 7.77 -6.27
CA ALA A 360 21.66 7.49 -5.72
C ALA A 360 21.68 7.59 -4.19
N ALA A 361 21.03 8.62 -3.62
CA ALA A 361 20.90 8.78 -2.17
C ALA A 361 20.16 7.60 -1.52
N CYS A 362 19.06 7.12 -2.12
CA CYS A 362 18.35 5.92 -1.65
C CYS A 362 19.26 4.69 -1.66
N ARG A 363 19.97 4.43 -2.76
CA ARG A 363 20.93 3.30 -2.86
C ARG A 363 22.02 3.40 -1.79
N ALA A 364 22.55 4.60 -1.55
CA ALA A 364 23.58 4.82 -0.54
C ALA A 364 23.10 4.50 0.87
N ARG A 365 21.84 4.81 1.20
CA ARG A 365 21.26 4.48 2.51
C ARG A 365 21.01 2.99 2.69
N LEU A 366 20.64 2.27 1.63
CA LEU A 366 20.44 0.82 1.67
C LEU A 366 21.73 0.02 1.82
N LYS A 367 22.88 0.58 1.41
CA LYS A 367 24.20 -0.07 1.52
C LYS A 367 24.85 0.07 2.90
N LYS A 368 24.42 1.02 3.73
CA LYS A 368 24.97 1.16 5.08
C LYS A 368 24.50 -0.02 5.94
N PRO A 369 25.39 -0.81 6.54
CA PRO A 369 24.96 -1.78 7.55
C PRO A 369 24.25 -1.03 8.69
N GLU A 370 23.14 -1.59 9.17
CA GLU A 370 22.42 -1.15 10.37
C GLU A 370 23.36 -1.27 11.59
N ASN A 371 24.28 -0.32 11.75
CA ASN A 371 25.13 -0.12 12.93
C ASN A 371 25.91 1.20 12.79
N THR A 372 25.23 2.31 13.03
CA THR A 372 25.87 3.49 13.63
C THR A 372 24.86 4.07 14.60
N ASN A 373 24.92 3.58 15.84
CA ASN A 373 24.33 4.25 17.00
C ASN A 373 24.85 5.70 17.04
N LEU A 374 23.92 6.65 17.09
CA LEU A 374 24.13 7.95 17.72
C LEU A 374 23.13 8.07 18.86
#